data_AF-A0A940VG53-F1
#
_entry.id   AF-A0A940VG53-F1
#
_cell.length_a   1.000
_cell.length_b   1.000
_cell.length_c   1.000
_cell.angle_alpha   90.00
_cell.angle_beta   90.00
_cell.angle_gamma   90.00
#
_symmetry.space_group_name_H-M   'P 1'
#
loop_
_entity.id
_entity.type
_entity.pdbx_description
1 polymer ?
#
loop_
_entity_poly.entity_id
_entity_poly.type
_entity_poly.pdbx_seq_one_letter_code
_entity_poly.pdbx_strand_id
1 'polypeptide(L)' 'MAGGKTDELKGRVKEAAGALTGDAKLKREGQLDQTVGKVKQTADKMIDKVKDAVR' A
#
# COMPACT_ATOMS: atom_id res chain seq x y z
N MET A 1 -14.16 3.97 1.70
CA MET A 1 -12.70 4.04 1.48
C MET A 1 -11.95 3.88 2.82
N ALA A 2 -11.95 2.69 3.43
CA ALA A 2 -11.23 2.43 4.70
C ALA A 2 -10.00 1.52 4.56
N GLY A 3 -9.77 0.89 3.39
CA GLY A 3 -8.68 -0.05 3.17
C GLY A 3 -7.31 0.60 2.99
N GLY A 4 -7.16 1.50 2.00
CA GLY A 4 -5.84 1.96 1.56
C GLY A 4 -4.97 2.67 2.60
N LYS A 5 -5.56 3.37 3.59
CA LYS A 5 -4.80 3.99 4.69
C LYS A 5 -4.35 2.95 5.72
N THR A 6 -5.16 1.92 5.93
CA THR A 6 -4.89 0.85 6.91
C THR A 6 -3.79 -0.08 6.40
N ASP A 7 -3.76 -0.38 5.11
CA ASP A 7 -2.71 -1.19 4.47
C ASP A 7 -1.34 -0.46 4.47
N GLU A 8 -1.33 0.86 4.23
CA GLU A 8 -0.09 1.65 4.28
C GLU A 8 0.50 1.69 5.71
N LEU A 9 -0.36 1.89 6.72
CA LEU A 9 0.02 1.86 8.13
C LEU A 9 0.54 0.47 8.53
N LYS A 10 -0.15 -0.60 8.14
CA LYS A 10 0.28 -1.98 8.41
C LYS A 10 1.63 -2.29 7.76
N GLY A 11 1.86 -1.83 6.53
CA GLY A 11 3.13 -1.97 5.83
C GLY A 11 4.28 -1.31 6.59
N ARG A 12 4.09 -0.07 7.05
CA ARG A 12 5.09 0.66 7.85
C ARG A 12 5.40 -0.03 9.18
N VAL A 13 4.38 -0.56 9.84
CA VAL A 13 4.56 -1.31 11.10
C VAL A 13 5.34 -2.61 10.87
N LYS A 14 5.01 -3.38 9.83
CA LYS A 14 5.78 -4.59 9.47
C LYS A 14 7.22 -4.27 9.11
N GLU A 15 7.45 -3.17 8.39
CA GLU A 15 8.79 -2.78 7.98
C GLU A 15 9.64 -2.36 9.18
N ALA A 16 9.07 -1.56 10.09
CA ALA A 16 9.72 -1.18 11.34
C ALA A 16 9.99 -2.40 12.23
N ALA A 17 9.00 -3.29 12.40
CA ALA A 17 9.16 -4.51 13.19
C ALA A 17 10.27 -5.41 12.61
N GLY A 18 10.30 -5.63 11.30
CA GLY A 18 11.36 -6.41 10.65
C GLY A 18 12.74 -5.77 10.71
N ALA A 19 12.83 -4.43 10.66
CA ALA A 19 14.09 -3.72 10.86
C ALA A 19 14.59 -3.82 12.31
N LEU A 20 13.66 -3.82 13.29
CA LEU A 20 13.97 -3.92 14.71
C LEU A 20 14.35 -5.34 15.15
N THR A 21 13.69 -6.38 14.62
CA THR A 21 13.97 -7.77 14.97
C THR A 21 15.02 -8.43 14.07
N GLY A 22 15.43 -7.77 12.98
CA GLY A 22 16.31 -8.36 11.97
C GLY A 22 15.60 -9.31 10.99
N ASP A 23 14.27 -9.38 11.03
CA ASP A 23 13.46 -10.20 10.13
C ASP A 23 13.35 -9.57 8.73
N ALA A 24 14.18 -10.08 7.81
CA ALA A 24 14.15 -9.68 6.40
C ALA A 24 12.78 -9.94 5.73
N LYS A 25 12.02 -10.95 6.21
CA LYS A 25 10.69 -11.27 5.70
C LYS A 25 9.66 -10.20 6.06
N LEU A 26 9.63 -9.75 7.31
CA LEU A 26 8.74 -8.68 7.78
C LEU A 26 9.04 -7.36 7.08
N LYS A 27 10.33 -7.04 6.89
CA LYS A 27 10.76 -5.86 6.14
C LYS A 27 10.28 -5.90 4.68
N ARG A 28 10.46 -7.03 3.99
CA ARG A 28 10.00 -7.20 2.60
C ARG A 28 8.48 -7.16 2.48
N GLU A 29 7.75 -7.80 3.38
CA GLU A 29 6.28 -7.73 3.39
C GLU A 29 5.80 -6.29 3.57
N GLY A 30 6.39 -5.53 4.47
CA GLY A 30 6.06 -4.11 4.68
C GLY A 30 6.20 -3.29 3.39
N GLN A 31 7.33 -3.41 2.69
CA GLN A 31 7.57 -2.71 1.43
C GLN A 31 6.64 -3.15 0.30
N LEU A 32 6.34 -4.45 0.21
CA LEU A 32 5.42 -4.99 -0.79
C LEU A 32 4.00 -4.48 -0.57
N ASP A 33 3.51 -4.49 0.67
CA ASP A 33 2.20 -3.95 1.04
C ASP A 33 2.08 -2.46 0.66
N GLN A 34 3.11 -1.65 0.95
CA GLN A 34 3.13 -0.23 0.56
C GLN A 34 3.13 -0.03 -0.96
N THR A 35 3.90 -0.84 -1.69
CA THR A 35 4.02 -0.73 -3.14
C THR A 35 2.70 -1.11 -3.83
N VAL A 36 2.11 -2.24 -3.44
CA VAL A 36 0.81 -2.69 -3.96
C VAL A 36 -0.28 -1.67 -3.62
N GLY A 37 -0.27 -1.10 -2.41
CA GLY A 37 -1.21 -0.06 -2.00
C GLY A 37 -1.14 1.19 -2.88
N LYS A 38 0.07 1.69 -3.18
CA LYS A 38 0.28 2.84 -4.07
C LYS A 38 -0.15 2.56 -5.52
N VAL A 39 0.16 1.38 -6.04
CA VAL A 39 -0.24 0.97 -7.38
C VAL A 39 -1.76 0.90 -7.49
N LYS A 40 -2.43 0.26 -6.52
CA LYS A 40 -3.90 0.22 -6.47
C LYS A 40 -4.51 1.60 -6.41
N GLN A 41 -4.04 2.49 -5.53
CA GLN A 41 -4.56 3.87 -5.47
C GLN A 41 -4.38 4.63 -6.78
N THR A 42 -3.25 4.43 -7.47
CA THR A 42 -2.98 5.11 -8.74
C THR A 42 -3.90 4.60 -9.84
N ALA A 43 -4.07 3.27 -9.92
CA ALA A 43 -4.99 2.63 -10.86
C ALA A 43 -6.45 3.06 -10.60
N ASP A 44 -6.91 3.02 -9.34
CA ASP A 44 -8.23 3.50 -8.95
C ASP A 44 -8.45 4.96 -9.38
N LYS A 45 -7.49 5.86 -9.11
CA LYS A 45 -7.59 7.28 -9.51
C LYS A 45 -7.66 7.45 -11.03
N MET A 46 -6.93 6.64 -11.79
CA MET A 46 -6.99 6.69 -13.26
C MET A 46 -8.35 6.20 -13.77
N ILE A 47 -8.84 5.08 -13.26
CA ILE A 47 -10.15 4.52 -13.61
C ILE A 47 -11.25 5.52 -13.27
N ASP A 48 -11.20 6.13 -12.09
CA ASP A 48 -12.19 7.11 -11.63
C ASP A 48 -12.23 8.35 -12.54
N LYS A 49 -11.05 8.89 -12.92
CA LYS A 49 -10.95 9.99 -13.90
C LYS A 49 -11.53 9.63 -15.27
N VAL A 50 -11.24 8.43 -15.78
CA VAL A 50 -11.77 7.99 -17.08
C VAL A 50 -13.29 7.85 -17.00
N LYS A 51 -13.80 7.32 -15.88
CA LYS A 51 -15.22 7.13 -15.65
C LYS A 51 -15.98 8.45 -15.51
N ASP A 52 -15.36 9.46 -14.90
CA ASP A 52 -15.89 10.82 -14.80
C ASP A 52 -15.91 11.53 -16.17
N ALA A 53 -14.87 11.35 -16.99
CA ALA A 53 -14.78 11.94 -18.32
C ALA A 53 -15.72 11.30 -19.37
N VAL A 54 -16.14 10.05 -19.15
CA VAL A 54 -17.09 9.34 -20.03
C VAL A 54 -18.55 9.58 -19.65
N ARG A 55 -18.80 10.17 -18.48
CA ARG A 55 -20.13 10.47 -17.94
C ARG A 55 -20.63 11.83 -18.42
#